data_AF-A0A7S2A2T6-F1
#
_entry.id   AF-A0A7S2A2T6-F1
#
_cell.length_a   1.000
_cell.length_b   1.000
_cell.length_c   1.000
_cell.angle_alpha   90.00
_cell.angle_beta   90.00
_cell.angle_gamma   90.00
#
_symmetry.space_group_name_H-M   'P 1'
#
loop_
_entity.id
_entity.type
_entity.pdbx_description
1 polymer ?
#
loop_
_entity_poly.entity_id
_entity_poly.type
_entity_poly.pdbx_seq_one_letter_code
_entity_poly.pdbx_strand_id
1 'polypeptide(L)'
;HEVNDLLFTAVSQLNRGIQHSEKEDERLDLQKLNLKAGEKAMSMAAFTIAASYLKSGIDMFLDSHWEQHYDLSIQLYTLYAEAQYSICNFKEVGHVAGIIIQSAK
;
A
#
# COMPACT_ATOMS: atom_id res chain seq x y z
N HIS A 1 17.72 7.58 17.56
CA HIS A 1 17.41 7.22 16.16
C HIS A 1 16.77 5.84 16.06
N GLU A 2 15.81 5.50 16.94
CA GLU A 2 15.43 4.08 17.14
C GLU A 2 13.97 3.88 17.54
N VAL A 3 13.08 4.83 17.21
CA VAL A 3 11.72 4.82 17.76
C VAL A 3 10.72 4.81 16.63
N ASN A 4 10.60 3.63 15.98
CA ASN A 4 9.34 3.17 15.37
C ASN A 4 9.37 1.78 14.69
N ASP A 5 10.23 0.87 15.17
CA ASP A 5 10.56 -0.39 14.50
C ASP A 5 9.47 -1.47 14.55
N LEU A 6 8.62 -1.47 15.59
CA LEU A 6 7.63 -2.53 15.79
C LEU A 6 6.59 -2.60 14.67
N LEU A 7 6.11 -1.45 14.16
CA LEU A 7 5.17 -1.42 13.04
C LEU A 7 5.81 -2.05 11.79
N PHE A 8 7.02 -1.62 11.42
CA PHE A 8 7.71 -2.13 10.23
C PHE A 8 8.04 -3.61 10.36
N THR A 9 8.54 -4.03 11.52
CA THR A 9 8.83 -5.43 11.83
C THR A 9 7.56 -6.28 11.75
N ALA A 10 6.48 -5.87 12.41
CA ALA A 10 5.22 -6.61 12.41
C ALA A 10 4.62 -6.71 11.00
N VAL A 11 4.52 -5.59 10.27
CA VAL A 11 3.99 -5.57 8.90
C VAL A 11 4.85 -6.41 7.97
N SER A 12 6.17 -6.36 8.09
CA SER A 12 7.08 -7.19 7.29
C SER A 12 6.88 -8.68 7.55
N GLN A 13 6.71 -9.09 8.81
CA GLN A 13 6.44 -10.50 9.14
C GLN A 13 5.07 -10.95 8.64
N LEU A 14 4.04 -10.12 8.82
CA LEU A 14 2.69 -10.41 8.34
C LEU A 14 2.62 -10.49 6.81
N ASN A 15 3.28 -9.58 6.09
CA ASN A 15 3.37 -9.63 4.62
C ASN A 15 3.99 -10.93 4.10
N ARG A 16 4.93 -11.51 4.86
CA ARG A 16 5.53 -12.83 4.53
C ARG A 16 4.58 -13.99 4.85
N GLY A 17 3.81 -13.90 5.92
CA GLY A 17 2.91 -14.97 6.37
C GLY A 17 1.57 -15.04 5.64
N ILE A 18 1.03 -13.91 5.17
CA ILE A 18 -0.34 -13.81 4.62
C ILE A 18 -0.51 -14.46 3.24
N GLN A 19 0.57 -14.92 2.59
CA GLN A 19 0.58 -15.41 1.21
C GLN A 19 -0.44 -16.53 0.94
N HIS A 20 -0.98 -17.18 1.98
CA HIS A 20 -1.97 -18.26 1.89
C HIS A 20 -3.24 -18.02 2.73
N SER A 21 -3.50 -16.81 3.23
CA SER A 21 -4.74 -16.56 3.99
C SER A 21 -5.92 -16.35 3.03
N GLU A 22 -6.92 -17.22 3.13
CA GLU A 22 -8.18 -17.11 2.40
C GLU A 22 -9.18 -16.15 3.06
N LYS A 23 -8.86 -15.62 4.24
CA LYS A 23 -9.78 -14.72 4.96
C LYS A 23 -9.62 -13.28 4.49
N GLU A 24 -10.68 -12.78 3.88
CA GLU A 24 -10.79 -11.40 3.40
C GLU A 24 -10.51 -10.37 4.50
N ASP A 25 -11.06 -10.56 5.71
CA ASP A 25 -10.86 -9.63 6.83
C ASP A 25 -9.38 -9.51 7.25
N GLU A 26 -8.65 -10.62 7.29
CA GLU A 26 -7.21 -10.61 7.65
C GLU A 26 -6.39 -9.88 6.58
N ARG A 27 -6.72 -10.05 5.30
CA ARG A 27 -6.10 -9.31 4.19
C ARG A 27 -6.42 -7.82 4.28
N LEU A 28 -7.67 -7.46 4.56
CA LEU A 28 -8.10 -6.08 4.67
C LEU A 28 -7.38 -5.36 5.83
N ASP A 29 -7.22 -6.02 6.98
CA ASP A 29 -6.49 -5.42 8.09
C ASP A 29 -5.00 -5.26 7.79
N LEU A 30 -4.39 -6.21 7.08
CA LEU A 30 -3.00 -6.07 6.64
C LEU A 30 -2.82 -5.00 5.56
N GLN A 31 -3.79 -4.78 4.66
CA GLN A 31 -3.80 -3.64 3.74
C GLN A 31 -3.75 -2.31 4.50
N LYS A 32 -4.60 -2.15 5.54
CA LYS A 32 -4.60 -0.95 6.40
C LYS A 32 -3.28 -0.76 7.14
N LEU A 33 -2.65 -1.85 7.59
CA LEU A 33 -1.33 -1.77 8.24
C LEU A 33 -0.23 -1.38 7.25
N ASN A 34 -0.27 -1.89 6.02
CA ASN A 34 0.64 -1.49 4.95
C ASN A 34 0.47 -0.02 4.57
N LEU A 35 -0.77 0.50 4.54
CA LEU A 35 -1.02 1.93 4.35
C LEU A 35 -0.33 2.76 5.45
N LYS A 36 -0.55 2.43 6.72
CA LYS A 36 0.09 3.12 7.87
C LYS A 36 1.62 3.06 7.83
N ALA A 37 2.17 1.91 7.45
CA ALA A 37 3.62 1.76 7.27
C ALA A 37 4.13 2.63 6.11
N GLY A 38 3.39 2.68 5.01
CA GLY A 38 3.67 3.54 3.86
C GLY A 38 3.66 5.04 4.22
N GLU A 39 2.60 5.53 4.85
CA GLU A 39 2.46 6.93 5.30
C GLU A 39 3.64 7.37 6.18
N LYS A 40 4.02 6.49 7.10
CA LYS A 40 5.14 6.72 8.01
C LYS A 40 6.49 6.72 7.29
N ALA A 41 6.69 5.80 6.34
CA ALA A 41 7.90 5.82 5.53
C ALA A 41 7.96 7.07 4.63
N MET A 42 6.83 7.54 4.11
CA MET A 42 6.74 8.81 3.37
C MET A 42 7.15 10.01 4.24
N SER A 43 6.65 10.10 5.48
CA SER A 43 7.01 11.20 6.39
C SER A 43 8.49 11.20 6.80
N MET A 44 9.16 10.05 6.70
CA MET A 44 10.60 9.88 6.92
C MET A 44 11.44 10.07 5.65
N ALA A 45 10.83 10.41 4.51
CA ALA A 45 11.45 10.45 3.18
C ALA A 45 12.07 9.10 2.74
N ALA A 46 11.61 7.98 3.31
CA ALA A 46 12.03 6.62 2.98
C ALA A 46 11.17 6.07 1.82
N PHE A 47 11.19 6.76 0.68
CA PHE A 47 10.23 6.56 -0.42
C PHE A 47 10.25 5.14 -1.01
N THR A 48 11.41 4.52 -1.16
CA THR A 48 11.52 3.12 -1.63
C THR A 48 10.86 2.14 -0.66
N ILE A 49 10.98 2.40 0.66
CA ILE A 49 10.34 1.59 1.69
C ILE A 49 8.83 1.82 1.69
N ALA A 50 8.40 3.08 1.57
CA ALA A 50 6.98 3.42 1.43
C ALA A 50 6.35 2.69 0.24
N ALA A 51 6.97 2.80 -0.94
CA ALA A 51 6.54 2.12 -2.15
C ALA A 51 6.39 0.61 -1.95
N SER A 52 7.32 -0.03 -1.24
CA SER A 52 7.26 -1.48 -0.98
C SER A 52 6.07 -1.88 -0.12
N TYR A 53 5.77 -1.16 0.96
CA TYR A 53 4.62 -1.48 1.81
C TYR A 53 3.30 -1.20 1.09
N LEU A 54 3.20 -0.05 0.41
CA LEU A 54 2.00 0.33 -0.33
C LEU A 54 1.69 -0.65 -1.45
N LYS A 55 2.71 -1.09 -2.20
CA LYS A 55 2.56 -2.14 -3.22
C LYS A 55 2.09 -3.46 -2.60
N SER A 56 2.63 -3.83 -1.45
CA SER A 56 2.21 -5.04 -0.73
C SER A 56 0.73 -4.96 -0.34
N GLY A 57 0.24 -3.80 0.09
CA GLY A 57 -1.19 -3.57 0.33
C GLY A 57 -2.03 -3.70 -0.94
N ILE A 58 -1.59 -3.07 -2.04
CA ILE A 58 -2.29 -3.14 -3.33
C ILE A 58 -2.41 -4.58 -3.86
N ASP A 59 -1.34 -5.37 -3.74
CA ASP A 59 -1.30 -6.76 -4.21
C ASP A 59 -2.23 -7.70 -3.42
N MET A 60 -2.76 -7.23 -2.29
CA MET A 60 -3.72 -7.96 -1.49
C MET A 60 -5.17 -7.62 -1.82
N PHE A 61 -5.47 -6.70 -2.75
CA PHE A 61 -6.85 -6.40 -3.11
C PHE A 61 -7.58 -7.62 -3.68
N LEU A 62 -8.88 -7.68 -3.43
CA LEU A 62 -9.82 -8.57 -4.12
C LEU A 62 -10.47 -7.82 -5.28
N ASP A 63 -10.98 -8.52 -6.29
CA ASP A 63 -11.51 -7.90 -7.50
C ASP A 63 -12.57 -6.82 -7.24
N SER A 64 -13.37 -6.96 -6.17
CA SER A 64 -14.42 -6.02 -5.75
C SER A 64 -13.95 -4.83 -4.91
N HIS A 65 -12.63 -4.64 -4.72
CA HIS A 65 -12.09 -3.68 -3.76
C HIS A 65 -12.51 -2.21 -4.04
N TRP A 66 -12.64 -1.81 -5.31
CA TRP A 66 -13.11 -0.47 -5.66
C TRP A 66 -14.58 -0.24 -5.27
N GLU A 67 -15.41 -1.28 -5.30
CA GLU A 67 -16.81 -1.20 -4.91
C GLU A 67 -16.96 -1.20 -3.38
N GLN A 68 -16.33 -2.17 -2.72
CA GLN A 68 -16.51 -2.45 -1.29
C GLN A 68 -15.60 -1.62 -0.37
N HIS A 69 -14.41 -1.25 -0.83
CA HIS A 69 -13.36 -0.59 -0.04
C HIS A 69 -12.73 0.59 -0.78
N TYR A 70 -13.58 1.41 -1.41
CA TYR A 70 -13.15 2.53 -2.25
C TYR A 70 -12.14 3.45 -1.55
N ASP A 71 -12.43 3.89 -0.33
CA ASP A 71 -11.59 4.85 0.41
C ASP A 71 -10.19 4.29 0.70
N LEU A 72 -10.09 3.02 1.07
CA LEU A 72 -8.81 2.36 1.28
C LEU A 72 -8.06 2.18 -0.04
N SER A 73 -8.78 1.83 -1.10
CA SER A 73 -8.25 1.63 -2.44
C SER A 73 -7.62 2.91 -2.99
N ILE A 74 -8.38 4.01 -2.97
CA ILE A 74 -7.91 5.29 -3.49
C ILE A 74 -6.72 5.82 -2.68
N GLN A 75 -6.73 5.65 -1.35
CA GLN A 75 -5.61 6.07 -0.49
C GLN A 75 -4.34 5.27 -0.80
N LEU A 76 -4.42 3.95 -0.90
CA LEU A 76 -3.27 3.09 -1.20
C LEU A 76 -2.67 3.41 -2.58
N TYR A 77 -3.50 3.48 -3.62
CA TYR A 77 -3.02 3.79 -4.97
C TYR A 77 -2.45 5.20 -5.09
N THR A 78 -3.10 6.20 -4.49
CA THR A 78 -2.62 7.60 -4.54
C THR A 78 -1.27 7.74 -3.85
N LEU A 79 -1.14 7.23 -2.62
CA LEU A 79 0.11 7.32 -1.88
C LEU A 79 1.22 6.48 -2.54
N TYR A 80 0.87 5.36 -3.18
CA TYR A 80 1.82 4.58 -3.97
C TYR A 80 2.33 5.38 -5.17
N ALA A 81 1.46 6.07 -5.89
CA ALA A 81 1.86 6.95 -7.00
C ALA A 81 2.78 8.08 -6.53
N GLU A 82 2.49 8.71 -5.38
CA GLU A 82 3.36 9.72 -4.77
C GLU A 82 4.75 9.16 -4.40
N ALA A 83 4.80 7.95 -3.84
CA ALA A 83 6.06 7.28 -3.53
C ALA A 83 6.86 6.96 -4.80
N GLN A 84 6.21 6.47 -5.87
CA GLN A 84 6.82 6.20 -7.16
C GLN A 84 7.35 7.48 -7.83
N TYR A 85 6.59 8.57 -7.74
CA TYR A 85 7.02 9.89 -8.23
C TYR A 85 8.28 10.36 -7.49
N SER A 86 8.32 10.20 -6.18
CA SER A 86 9.44 10.61 -5.33
C SER A 86 10.74 9.84 -5.62
N ILE A 87 10.65 8.63 -6.20
CA ILE A 87 11.81 7.84 -6.65
C ILE A 87 12.02 7.89 -8.18
N CYS A 88 11.39 8.84 -8.86
CA CYS A 88 11.48 9.06 -10.32
C CYS A 88 11.02 7.87 -11.18
N ASN A 89 10.15 6.99 -10.67
CA ASN A 89 9.57 5.89 -11.45
C ASN A 89 8.29 6.32 -12.18
N PHE A 90 8.43 7.23 -13.14
CA PHE A 90 7.30 7.86 -13.83
C PHE A 90 6.47 6.88 -14.67
N LYS A 91 7.07 5.76 -15.11
CA LYS A 91 6.33 4.71 -15.80
C LYS A 91 5.24 4.12 -14.90
N GLU A 92 5.58 3.81 -13.66
CA GLU A 92 4.63 3.26 -12.71
C GLU A 92 3.59 4.30 -12.27
N VAL A 93 3.99 5.56 -12.11
CA VAL A 93 3.06 6.66 -11.85
C VAL A 93 1.98 6.73 -12.92
N GLY A 94 2.36 6.68 -14.21
CA GLY A 94 1.41 6.71 -15.32
C GLY A 94 0.47 5.50 -15.33
N HIS A 95 1.00 4.31 -15.03
CA HIS A 95 0.21 3.09 -14.91
C HIS A 95 -0.85 3.20 -13.79
N VAL A 96 -0.43 3.59 -12.59
CA VAL A 96 -1.30 3.73 -11.43
C VAL A 96 -2.35 4.82 -11.62
N ALA A 97 -1.97 5.97 -12.19
CA ALA A 97 -2.91 7.04 -12.51
C ALA A 97 -4.02 6.55 -13.47
N GLY A 98 -3.66 5.71 -14.45
CA GLY A 98 -4.62 5.09 -15.35
C GLY A 98 -5.65 4.22 -14.62
N ILE A 99 -5.20 3.42 -13.64
CA ILE A 99 -6.08 2.60 -12.79
C ILE A 99 -7.02 3.49 -11.98
N ILE A 100 -6.50 4.52 -11.30
CA ILE A 100 -7.30 5.43 -10.47
C ILE A 100 -8.40 6.12 -11.31
N ILE A 101 -8.05 6.62 -12.51
CA ILE A 101 -9.00 7.31 -13.38
C ILE A 101 -10.12 6.37 -13.86
N GLN A 102 -9.79 5.12 -14.20
CA GLN A 102 -10.80 4.13 -14.62
C GLN A 102 -11.75 3.73 -13.51
N SER A 103 -11.28 3.79 -12.26
CA SER A 103 -12.05 3.39 -11.08
C SER A 103 -12.69 4.56 -10.33
N ALA A 104 -12.57 5.79 -10.83
CA ALA A 104 -13.15 6.97 -10.20
C ALA A 104 -14.69 6.87 -10.18
N LYS A 105 -15.27 6.99 -8.97
CA LYS A 105 -16.73 7.02 -8.75
C LYS A 105 -17.30 8.43 -8.91
#